data_AF-A0A4D4JNV8-F1
#
_entry.id   AF-A0A4D4JNV8-F1
#
_cell.length_a   1.000
_cell.length_b   1.000
_cell.length_c   1.000
_cell.angle_alpha   90.00
_cell.angle_beta   90.00
_cell.angle_gamma   90.00
#
_symmetry.space_group_name_H-M   'P 1'
#
loop_
_entity.id
_entity.type
_entity.pdbx_description
1 polymer ?
#
loop_
_entity_poly.entity_id
_entity_poly.type
_entity_poly.pdbx_seq_one_letter_code
_entity_poly.pdbx_strand_id
1 'polypeptide(L)' 'MESAAYYYMPLFRPGAVVHLGHRRETVSHVMLRRSGLMVYLVGHEAPVHPDALQLEPSAFQLSRVPD' A
#
# COMPACT_ATOMS: atom_id res chain seq x y z
N MET A 1 -3.97 -9.32 -30.06
CA MET A 1 -4.34 -8.67 -28.78
C MET A 1 -3.30 -9.10 -27.77
N GLU A 2 -2.30 -8.25 -27.48
CA GLU A 2 -1.46 -8.49 -26.31
C GLU A 2 -2.34 -8.28 -25.08
N SER A 3 -2.73 -9.36 -24.41
CA SER A 3 -3.31 -9.25 -23.08
C SER A 3 -2.26 -8.55 -22.22
N ALA A 4 -2.49 -7.30 -21.84
CA ALA A 4 -1.63 -6.61 -20.90
C ALA A 4 -1.54 -7.48 -19.64
N ALA A 5 -0.37 -8.05 -19.38
CA ALA A 5 -0.15 -8.89 -18.22
C ALA A 5 -0.22 -7.97 -16.99
N TYR A 6 -1.35 -8.02 -16.28
CA TYR A 6 -1.50 -7.33 -15.01
C TYR A 6 -0.79 -8.13 -13.92
N TYR A 7 0.02 -7.43 -13.13
CA TYR A 7 0.63 -7.99 -11.93
C TYR A 7 -0.13 -7.48 -10.71
N TYR A 8 -0.49 -8.39 -9.81
CA TYR A 8 -1.19 -8.05 -8.59
C TYR A 8 -0.21 -8.09 -7.42
N MET A 9 0.04 -6.94 -6.80
CA MET A 9 0.94 -6.84 -5.65
C MET A 9 0.37 -5.88 -4.61
N PRO A 10 0.56 -6.14 -3.29
CA PRO A 10 0.20 -5.17 -2.25
C PRO A 10 1.06 -3.90 -2.40
N LEU A 11 0.41 -2.74 -2.44
CA LEU A 11 1.09 -1.44 -2.54
C LEU A 11 0.59 -0.46 -1.49
N PHE A 12 1.45 -0.15 -0.52
CA PHE A 12 1.20 0.96 0.38
C PHE A 12 1.44 2.29 -0.35
N ARG A 13 0.39 3.11 -0.44
CA ARG A 13 0.43 4.48 -0.98
C ARG A 13 -0.56 5.37 -0.24
N PRO A 14 -0.36 6.70 -0.19
CA PRO A 14 -1.35 7.62 0.35
C PRO A 14 -2.75 7.37 -0.22
N GLY A 15 -3.75 7.33 0.66
CA GLY A 15 -5.14 7.05 0.32
C GLY A 15 -5.48 5.55 0.14
N ALA A 16 -4.49 4.65 0.19
CA ALA A 16 -4.78 3.21 0.18
C ALA A 16 -5.55 2.79 1.43
N VAL A 17 -6.52 1.90 1.25
CA VAL A 17 -7.30 1.32 2.34
C VAL A 17 -6.60 0.05 2.81
N VAL A 18 -6.35 -0.05 4.11
CA VAL A 18 -5.73 -1.23 4.75
C VAL A 18 -6.61 -1.70 5.90
N HIS A 19 -6.39 -2.92 6.37
CA HIS A 19 -7.01 -3.44 7.57
C HIS A 19 -5.96 -3.64 8.66
N LEU A 20 -6.21 -3.06 9.84
CA LEU A 20 -5.46 -3.33 11.07
C LEU A 20 -6.35 -4.18 11.97
N GLY A 21 -6.14 -5.50 11.94
CA GLY A 21 -7.08 -6.47 12.52
C GLY A 21 -8.44 -6.37 11.84
N HIS A 22 -9.49 -6.01 12.58
CA HIS A 22 -10.85 -5.87 12.06
C HIS A 22 -11.22 -4.43 11.66
N ARG A 23 -10.30 -3.47 11.82
CA ARG A 23 -10.56 -2.06 11.52
C ARG A 23 -10.07 -1.71 10.13
N ARG A 24 -10.91 -1.01 9.39
CA ARG A 24 -10.56 -0.41 8.10
C ARG A 24 -9.91 0.94 8.35
N GLU A 25 -8.68 1.08 7.89
CA GLU A 25 -7.85 2.26 8.07
C GLU A 25 -7.42 2.83 6.72
N THR A 26 -6.95 4.08 6.71
CA THR A 26 -6.46 4.75 5.50
C THR A 26 -5.00 5.14 5.66
N VAL A 27 -4.17 4.80 4.68
CA VAL A 27 -2.77 5.20 4.65
C VAL A 27 -2.68 6.70 4.41
N SER A 28 -2.03 7.42 5.32
CA SER A 28 -1.65 8.82 5.14
C SER A 28 -0.40 8.91 4.26
N HIS A 29 0.67 8.27 4.68
CA HIS A 29 1.94 8.25 3.96
C HIS A 29 2.80 7.06 4.40
N VAL A 30 3.85 6.80 3.63
CA VAL A 30 4.82 5.73 3.89
C VAL A 30 6.19 6.35 4.07
N MET A 31 6.93 5.89 5.08
CA MET A 31 8.30 6.33 5.33
C MET A 31 9.25 5.14 5.26
N LEU A 32 10.32 5.28 4.49
CA LEU A 32 11.45 4.36 4.48
C LEU A 32 12.55 4.92 5.36
N ARG A 33 13.02 4.11 6.31
CA ARG A 33 14.21 4.39 7.11
C ARG A 33 15.20 3.25 7.01
N ARG A 34 16.40 3.45 7.55
CA ARG A 34 17.51 2.48 7.55
C ARG A 34 17.10 1.08 8.05
N SER A 35 16.07 0.99 8.89
CA SER A 35 15.58 -0.23 9.52
C SER A 35 14.26 -0.77 8.94
N GLY A 36 13.74 -0.19 7.86
CA GLY A 36 12.56 -0.73 7.17
C GLY A 36 11.51 0.30 6.76
N LEU A 37 10.37 -0.23 6.36
CA LEU A 37 9.20 0.52 5.92
C LEU A 37 8.23 0.72 7.08
N MET A 38 7.72 1.95 7.22
CA MET A 38 6.75 2.34 8.24
C MET A 38 5.53 2.96 7.56
N VAL A 39 4.34 2.51 7.94
CA VAL A 39 3.08 2.99 7.38
C VAL A 39 2.39 3.89 8.39
N TYR A 40 2.15 5.14 8.00
CA TYR A 40 1.38 6.08 8.80
C TYR A 40 -0.08 6.04 8.37
N LEU A 41 -0.98 5.86 9.33
CA LEU A 41 -2.42 5.84 9.09
C LEU A 41 -3.04 7.19 9.48
N VAL A 42 -4.13 7.57 8.82
CA VAL A 42 -4.86 8.80 9.13
C VAL A 42 -5.39 8.73 10.56
N GLY A 43 -5.03 9.72 11.39
CA GLY A 43 -5.48 9.80 12.79
C GLY A 43 -4.72 8.90 13.77
N HIS A 44 -3.72 8.13 13.31
CA HIS A 44 -2.84 7.36 14.19
C HIS A 44 -1.57 8.15 14.51
N GLU A 45 -1.22 8.23 15.81
CA GLU A 45 -0.01 8.95 16.26
C GLU A 45 1.29 8.20 15.95
N ALA A 46 1.27 6.87 16.07
CA ALA A 46 2.42 6.01 15.84
C ALA A 46 2.36 5.32 14.48
N PRO A 47 3.50 5.15 13.78
CA PRO A 47 3.54 4.33 12.58
C PRO A 47 3.25 2.86 12.90
N VAL A 48 2.67 2.18 11.93
CA VAL A 48 2.38 0.75 11.98
C VAL A 48 3.36 0.00 11.07
N HIS A 49 3.87 -1.12 11.55
CA HIS A 49 4.71 -2.00 10.74
C HIS A 49 3.86 -2.63 9.61
N PRO A 50 4.35 -2.71 8.36
CA PRO A 50 3.57 -3.22 7.23
C PRO A 50 3.03 -4.63 7.46
N ASP A 51 3.77 -5.50 8.15
CA ASP A 51 3.35 -6.88 8.43
C ASP A 51 2.11 -6.98 9.34
N ALA A 52 1.76 -5.91 10.07
CA ALA A 52 0.55 -5.85 10.87
C ALA A 52 -0.69 -5.40 10.07
N LEU A 53 -0.51 -5.04 8.79
CA LEU A 53 -1.56 -4.52 7.93
C LEU A 53 -1.90 -5.53 6.82
N GLN A 54 -3.20 -5.72 6.61
CA GLN A 54 -3.71 -6.44 5.46
C GLN A 54 -4.14 -5.45 4.38
N LEU A 55 -3.75 -5.71 3.14
CA LEU A 55 -4.01 -4.85 2.00
C LEU A 55 -4.39 -5.70 0.80
N GLU A 56 -5.46 -5.30 0.12
CA GLU A 56 -5.88 -5.95 -1.12
C GLU A 56 -4.83 -5.70 -2.24
N PRO A 57 -4.53 -6.70 -3.07
CA PRO A 57 -3.58 -6.55 -4.17
C PRO A 57 -3.97 -5.43 -5.13
N SER A 58 -3.02 -4.57 -5.46
CA SER A 58 -3.17 -3.54 -6.49
C SER A 58 -2.71 -4.10 -7.84
N ALA A 59 -3.45 -3.79 -8.90
CA ALA A 59 -3.10 -4.17 -10.27
C ALA A 59 -2.10 -3.18 -10.87
N PHE A 60 -1.02 -3.71 -11.44
CA PHE A 60 0.04 -2.97 -12.12
C PHE A 60 0.14 -3.39 -13.57
N GLN A 61 0.35 -2.42 -14.45
CA GLN A 61 0.76 -2.67 -15.83
C GLN A 61 2.27 -2.56 -15.91
N LEU A 62 2.92 -3.52 -16.59
CA LEU A 62 4.37 -3.46 -16.84
C LEU A 62 4.74 -2.42 -17.91
N SER A 63 3.77 -2.02 -18.73
CA SER A 63 3.96 -1.04 -19.78
C SER A 63 3.86 0.36 -19.20
N ARG A 64 4.81 1.24 -19.54
CA ARG A 64 4.68 2.67 -19.24
C ARG A 64 3.47 3.22 -19.97
N VAL A 65 2.45 3.63 -19.24
CA VAL A 65 1.32 4.40 -19.76
C VAL A 65 1.67 5.88 -19.62
N PRO A 66 1.62 6.70 -20.69
CA PRO A 66 1.78 8.14 -20.56
C PRO A 66 0.65 8.72 -19.70
N ASP A 67 1.00 9.66 -18.81
CA ASP A 67 0.05 10.41 -17.97
C ASP A 67 -0.91 11.28 -18.80
#